data_AF-A0A0M8N412-F1
#
_entry.id   AF-A0A0M8N412-F1
#
_cell.length_a   1.000
_cell.length_b   1.000
_cell.length_c   1.000
_cell.angle_alpha   90.00
_cell.angle_beta   90.00
_cell.angle_gamma   90.00
#
_symmetry.space_group_name_H-M   'P 1'
#
loop_
_entity.id
_entity.type
_entity.pdbx_description
1 polymer ?
#
loop_
_entity_poly.entity_id
_entity_poly.type
_entity_poly.pdbx_seq_one_letter_code
_entity_poly.pdbx_strand_id
1 'polypeptide(L)'
;MGTAGKLSRILNGFLTPVSHPDLPFKAAPGQLSAAEIRQGLSLMGEIESRDFYLFGKPIAQSRSPALHNSLFKHVGLPHRYQLFETDRVEDLLHLLRKPGFGGASVTIPLKRDVMKHVDVLTPAAKMIGAINTIVPSSKGGQLQLLGLASSGLTELPLAL
;
A
#
# COMPACT_ATOMS: atom_id res chain seq x y z
N MET A 1 32.49 -0.80 3.31
CA MET A 1 32.40 -0.44 1.87
C MET A 1 32.79 -1.64 1.01
N GLY A 2 32.72 -1.54 -0.32
CA GLY A 2 33.06 -2.64 -1.23
C GLY A 2 32.02 -3.76 -1.25
N THR A 3 32.28 -4.83 -1.99
CA THR A 3 31.31 -5.93 -2.21
C THR A 3 30.95 -6.66 -0.92
N ALA A 4 31.93 -6.91 -0.04
CA ALA A 4 31.71 -7.54 1.26
C ALA A 4 30.79 -6.72 2.18
N GLY A 5 30.77 -5.39 2.02
CA GLY A 5 29.93 -4.49 2.82
C GLY A 5 28.51 -4.29 2.29
N LYS A 6 28.03 -5.07 1.32
CA LYS A 6 26.66 -4.93 0.80
C LYS A 6 25.61 -5.27 1.85
N LEU A 7 25.82 -6.33 2.64
CA LEU A 7 24.87 -6.75 3.67
C LEU A 7 24.65 -5.67 4.72
N SER A 8 25.72 -4.97 5.15
CA SER A 8 25.59 -3.89 6.12
C SER A 8 24.76 -2.72 5.60
N ARG A 9 24.72 -2.50 4.28
CA ARG A 9 23.83 -1.49 3.67
C ARG A 9 22.38 -1.95 3.64
N ILE A 10 22.15 -3.25 3.40
CA ILE A 10 20.78 -3.80 3.40
C ILE A 10 20.19 -3.71 4.81
N LEU A 11 20.96 -4.08 5.83
CA LEU A 11 20.49 -4.11 7.22
C LEU A 11 20.44 -2.74 7.90
N ASN A 12 21.13 -1.72 7.36
CA ASN A 12 20.98 -0.37 7.87
C ASN A 12 19.57 0.15 7.50
N GLY A 13 18.71 0.34 8.50
CA GLY A 13 17.34 0.80 8.29
C GLY A 13 17.20 2.33 8.19
N PHE A 14 18.16 3.09 8.75
CA PHE A 14 18.04 4.54 8.90
C PHE A 14 18.97 5.29 7.94
N LEU A 15 18.37 6.08 7.04
CA LEU A 15 19.07 6.97 6.09
C LEU A 15 20.20 6.29 5.30
N THR A 16 19.97 5.06 4.83
CA THR A 16 20.97 4.34 4.04
C THR A 16 21.27 5.06 2.72
N PRO A 17 22.52 5.40 2.42
CA PRO A 17 22.87 6.03 1.16
C PRO A 17 22.73 5.03 0.00
N VAL A 18 21.91 5.38 -0.99
CA VAL A 18 21.56 4.54 -2.16
C VAL A 18 22.09 5.11 -3.47
N SER A 19 22.26 4.24 -4.46
CA SER A 19 22.51 4.63 -5.87
C SER A 19 21.22 4.56 -6.70
N HIS A 20 21.28 5.00 -7.96
CA HIS A 20 20.20 4.80 -8.93
C HIS A 20 20.81 4.41 -10.29
N PRO A 21 20.19 3.49 -11.08
CA PRO A 21 20.72 3.08 -12.38
C PRO A 21 20.89 4.23 -13.38
N ASP A 22 20.00 5.22 -13.34
CA ASP A 22 20.03 6.38 -14.24
C ASP A 22 21.08 7.45 -13.85
N LEU A 23 21.75 7.28 -12.70
CA LEU A 23 22.84 8.18 -12.32
C LEU A 23 24.13 7.79 -13.05
N PRO A 24 24.94 8.78 -13.46
CA PRO A 24 26.15 8.52 -14.26
C PRO A 24 27.24 7.72 -13.51
N PHE A 25 27.19 7.69 -12.17
CA PHE A 25 28.12 6.91 -11.35
C PHE A 25 27.50 6.57 -9.98
N LYS A 26 28.11 5.62 -9.28
CA LYS A 26 27.82 5.33 -7.86
C LYS A 26 28.77 6.13 -6.98
N ALA A 27 28.26 6.74 -5.91
CA ALA A 27 29.06 7.57 -5.01
C ALA A 27 30.12 6.77 -4.23
N ALA A 28 29.87 5.48 -3.99
CA ALA A 28 30.76 4.61 -3.24
C ALA A 28 30.77 3.16 -3.77
N PRO A 29 31.92 2.46 -3.76
CA PRO A 29 31.98 1.04 -4.06
C PRO A 29 31.03 0.20 -3.19
N GLY A 30 30.29 -0.71 -3.84
CA GLY A 30 29.33 -1.60 -3.19
C GLY A 30 28.00 -0.94 -2.81
N GLN A 31 27.71 0.28 -3.30
CA GLN A 31 26.40 0.91 -3.11
C GLN A 31 25.30 0.19 -3.90
N LEU A 32 24.14 0.06 -3.26
CA LEU A 32 22.94 -0.56 -3.79
C LEU A 32 21.88 0.51 -4.04
N SER A 33 20.97 0.26 -4.98
CA SER A 33 19.77 1.07 -5.15
C SER A 33 18.76 0.78 -4.04
N ALA A 34 17.80 1.70 -3.86
CA ALA A 34 16.74 1.51 -2.89
C ALA A 34 15.88 0.26 -3.20
N ALA A 35 15.68 -0.08 -4.48
CA ALA A 35 14.97 -1.27 -4.89
C ALA A 35 15.77 -2.55 -4.57
N GLU A 36 17.08 -2.57 -4.83
CA GLU A 36 17.95 -3.71 -4.48
C GLU A 36 17.99 -3.95 -2.96
N ILE A 37 18.03 -2.87 -2.16
CA ILE A 37 17.97 -2.99 -0.70
C ILE A 37 16.64 -3.59 -0.25
N ARG A 38 15.51 -3.08 -0.75
CA ARG A 38 14.18 -3.61 -0.38
C ARG A 38 14.02 -5.07 -0.79
N GLN A 39 14.49 -5.46 -1.97
CA GLN A 39 14.52 -6.87 -2.39
C GLN A 39 15.37 -7.73 -1.44
N GLY A 40 16.55 -7.25 -1.04
CA GLY A 40 17.39 -7.92 -0.04
C GLY A 40 16.68 -8.10 1.30
N LEU A 41 16.04 -7.05 1.81
CA LEU A 41 15.23 -7.11 3.03
C LEU A 41 14.06 -8.09 2.91
N SER A 42 13.37 -8.13 1.77
CA SER A 42 12.29 -9.08 1.51
C SER A 42 12.77 -10.53 1.47
N LEU A 43 13.91 -10.80 0.84
CA LEU A 43 14.50 -12.15 0.79
C LEU A 43 14.95 -12.64 2.17
N MET A 44 15.32 -11.73 3.07
CA MET A 44 15.70 -12.05 4.44
C MET A 44 14.51 -12.10 5.41
N GLY A 45 13.29 -11.77 4.96
CA GLY A 45 12.09 -11.76 5.81
C GLY A 45 11.90 -10.48 6.64
N GLU A 46 12.79 -9.49 6.53
CA GLU A 46 12.66 -8.20 7.22
C GLU A 46 11.52 -7.34 6.65
N ILE A 47 11.21 -7.52 5.36
CA ILE A 47 9.99 -6.98 4.74
C ILE A 47 9.08 -8.16 4.40
N GLU A 48 8.09 -8.39 5.26
CA GLU A 48 7.06 -9.40 5.02
C GLU A 48 6.15 -9.03 3.85
N SER A 49 5.71 -10.04 3.09
CA SER A 49 4.68 -9.86 2.08
C SER A 49 3.35 -9.45 2.73
N ARG A 50 2.59 -8.62 2.00
CA ARG A 50 1.29 -8.11 2.42
C ARG A 50 0.33 -8.20 1.24
N ASP A 51 -0.93 -8.49 1.54
CA ASP A 51 -2.01 -8.48 0.56
C ASP A 51 -2.72 -7.13 0.56
N PHE A 52 -2.88 -6.58 -0.64
CA PHE A 52 -3.65 -5.38 -0.93
C PHE A 52 -4.86 -5.74 -1.78
N TYR A 53 -5.94 -4.97 -1.61
CA TYR A 53 -7.22 -5.28 -2.24
C TYR A 53 -7.83 -4.08 -2.97
N LEU A 54 -8.63 -4.36 -4.00
CA LEU A 54 -9.70 -3.47 -4.43
C LEU A 54 -11.04 -4.09 -4.02
N PHE A 55 -11.81 -3.38 -3.20
CA PHE A 55 -13.17 -3.74 -2.80
C PHE A 55 -14.21 -2.93 -3.59
N GLY A 56 -15.25 -3.61 -4.03
CA GLY A 56 -16.40 -3.00 -4.72
C GLY A 56 -16.98 -3.95 -5.78
N LYS A 57 -17.97 -3.46 -6.53
CA LYS A 57 -18.61 -4.23 -7.59
C LYS A 57 -19.33 -3.31 -8.57
N PRO A 58 -19.20 -3.50 -9.90
CA PRO A 58 -18.29 -4.43 -10.59
C PRO A 58 -16.85 -3.89 -10.65
N ILE A 59 -15.84 -4.77 -10.53
CA ILE A 59 -14.41 -4.40 -10.54
C ILE A 59 -13.53 -5.29 -11.41
N ALA A 60 -14.10 -6.30 -12.09
CA ALA A 60 -13.36 -7.22 -12.97
C ALA A 60 -12.45 -6.54 -14.01
N GLN A 61 -12.85 -5.38 -14.55
CA GLN A 61 -12.09 -4.62 -15.56
C GLN A 61 -11.17 -3.54 -14.97
N SER A 62 -11.03 -3.50 -13.64
CA SER A 62 -10.19 -2.51 -12.98
C SER A 62 -8.72 -2.70 -13.33
N ARG A 63 -8.03 -1.59 -13.61
CA ARG A 63 -6.59 -1.56 -13.87
C ARG A 63 -5.74 -1.49 -12.58
N SER A 64 -6.36 -1.32 -11.42
CA SER A 64 -5.65 -1.18 -10.14
C SER A 64 -4.69 -2.35 -9.85
N PRO A 65 -5.06 -3.63 -10.07
CA PRO A 65 -4.12 -4.74 -9.87
C PRO A 65 -2.88 -4.65 -10.76
N ALA A 66 -3.05 -4.33 -12.04
CA ALA A 66 -1.93 -4.19 -12.98
C ALA A 66 -0.99 -3.06 -12.54
N LEU A 67 -1.55 -1.91 -12.17
CA LEU A 67 -0.79 -0.76 -11.70
C LEU A 67 0.01 -1.08 -10.42
N HIS A 68 -0.66 -1.53 -9.36
CA HIS A 68 -0.01 -1.72 -8.06
C HIS A 68 0.98 -2.87 -8.07
N ASN A 69 0.67 -4.00 -8.73
CA ASN A 69 1.63 -5.11 -8.84
C ASN A 69 2.87 -4.70 -9.65
N SER A 70 2.70 -3.91 -10.71
CA SER A 70 3.83 -3.35 -11.46
C SER A 70 4.68 -2.43 -10.58
N LEU A 71 4.05 -1.56 -9.79
CA LEU A 71 4.75 -0.67 -8.87
C LEU A 71 5.50 -1.45 -7.79
N PHE A 72 4.86 -2.42 -7.12
CA PHE A 72 5.52 -3.26 -6.12
C PHE A 72 6.76 -3.96 -6.67
N LYS A 73 6.65 -4.55 -7.87
CA LYS A 73 7.78 -5.17 -8.55
C LYS A 73 8.88 -4.15 -8.85
N HIS A 74 8.52 -2.99 -9.40
CA HIS A 74 9.47 -1.94 -9.78
C HIS A 74 10.24 -1.40 -8.57
N VAL A 75 9.55 -1.18 -7.45
CA VAL A 75 10.20 -0.67 -6.23
C VAL A 75 10.85 -1.76 -5.39
N GLY A 76 10.74 -3.03 -5.76
CA GLY A 76 11.36 -4.15 -5.04
C GLY A 76 10.63 -4.55 -3.76
N LEU A 77 9.31 -4.39 -3.72
CA LEU A 77 8.46 -4.81 -2.60
C LEU A 77 7.77 -6.15 -2.90
N PRO A 78 7.56 -7.01 -1.88
CA PRO A 78 7.06 -8.38 -2.06
C PRO A 78 5.53 -8.46 -1.98
N HIS A 79 4.82 -7.34 -2.14
CA HIS A 79 3.38 -7.27 -1.91
C HIS A 79 2.57 -7.75 -3.13
N ARG A 80 1.31 -8.10 -2.89
CA ARG A 80 0.37 -8.50 -3.95
C ARG A 80 -0.89 -7.67 -3.86
N TYR A 81 -1.37 -7.18 -5.00
CA TYR A 81 -2.65 -6.48 -5.13
C TYR A 81 -3.65 -7.35 -5.90
N GLN A 82 -4.84 -7.56 -5.34
CA GLN A 82 -5.88 -8.41 -5.93
C GLN A 82 -7.27 -7.78 -5.88
N LEU A 83 -8.17 -8.27 -6.72
CA LEU A 83 -9.59 -7.90 -6.68
C LEU A 83 -10.29 -8.73 -5.60
N PHE A 84 -11.25 -8.12 -4.91
CA PHE A 84 -12.22 -8.82 -4.08
C PHE A 84 -13.58 -8.19 -4.34
N GLU A 85 -14.33 -8.80 -5.26
CA GLU A 85 -15.57 -8.24 -5.77
C GLU A 85 -16.73 -8.57 -4.82
N THR A 86 -17.38 -7.53 -4.29
CA THR A 86 -18.57 -7.63 -3.43
C THR A 86 -19.30 -6.30 -3.40
N ASP A 87 -20.60 -6.34 -3.19
CA ASP A 87 -21.47 -5.21 -2.90
C ASP A 87 -21.84 -5.11 -1.40
N ARG A 88 -21.33 -6.01 -0.56
CA ARG A 88 -21.62 -6.10 0.87
C ARG A 88 -20.40 -5.82 1.72
N VAL A 89 -20.53 -4.88 2.65
CA VAL A 89 -19.42 -4.49 3.52
C VAL A 89 -19.04 -5.58 4.54
N GLU A 90 -19.97 -6.46 4.88
CA GLU A 90 -19.74 -7.54 5.85
C GLU A 90 -18.68 -8.54 5.34
N ASP A 91 -18.60 -8.73 4.02
CA ASP A 91 -17.72 -9.71 3.39
C ASP A 91 -16.24 -9.34 3.54
N LEU A 92 -15.89 -8.06 3.67
CA LEU A 92 -14.50 -7.62 3.79
C LEU A 92 -13.99 -7.53 5.24
N LEU A 93 -14.86 -7.63 6.25
CA LEU A 93 -14.47 -7.38 7.65
C LEU A 93 -13.37 -8.31 8.15
N HIS A 94 -13.44 -9.59 7.77
CA HIS A 94 -12.41 -10.58 8.12
C HIS A 94 -11.06 -10.27 7.45
N LEU A 95 -11.05 -9.65 6.28
CA LEU A 95 -9.83 -9.26 5.57
C LEU A 95 -9.17 -8.04 6.18
N LEU A 96 -9.95 -7.05 6.64
CA LEU A 96 -9.42 -5.79 7.19
C LEU A 96 -8.54 -5.99 8.43
N ARG A 97 -8.74 -7.09 9.17
CA ARG A 97 -8.03 -7.38 10.42
C ARG A 97 -7.12 -8.61 10.34
N LYS A 98 -6.99 -9.24 9.18
CA LYS A 98 -6.14 -10.43 9.05
C LYS A 98 -4.65 -10.06 9.17
N PRO A 99 -3.82 -10.92 9.79
CA PRO A 99 -2.37 -10.80 9.67
C PRO A 99 -1.97 -10.80 8.20
N GLY A 100 -1.23 -9.79 7.75
CA GLY A 100 -0.83 -9.66 6.34
C GLY A 100 -1.67 -8.69 5.50
N PHE A 101 -2.73 -8.10 6.03
CA PHE A 101 -3.42 -7.00 5.34
C PHE A 101 -2.49 -5.78 5.19
N GLY A 102 -2.24 -5.37 3.94
CA GLY A 102 -1.38 -4.23 3.61
C GLY A 102 -2.15 -2.93 3.37
N GLY A 103 -3.45 -3.02 3.08
CA GLY A 103 -4.32 -1.90 2.74
C GLY A 103 -5.29 -2.24 1.63
N ALA A 104 -6.20 -1.32 1.33
CA ALA A 104 -7.15 -1.52 0.25
C ALA A 104 -7.59 -0.21 -0.40
N SER A 105 -7.91 -0.29 -1.69
CA SER A 105 -8.75 0.68 -2.36
C SER A 105 -10.22 0.25 -2.25
N VAL A 106 -11.12 1.23 -2.21
CA VAL A 106 -12.56 1.00 -2.13
C VAL A 106 -13.25 1.80 -3.23
N THR A 107 -14.13 1.14 -3.98
CA THR A 107 -14.95 1.76 -5.01
C THR A 107 -16.44 1.49 -4.77
N ILE A 108 -17.29 1.98 -5.67
CA ILE A 108 -18.74 1.79 -5.64
C ILE A 108 -19.05 0.28 -5.47
N PRO A 109 -20.06 -0.08 -4.65
CA PRO A 109 -20.91 0.80 -3.84
C PRO A 109 -20.36 1.10 -2.43
N LEU A 110 -19.20 0.55 -2.06
CA LEU A 110 -18.79 0.39 -0.67
C LEU A 110 -18.17 1.62 0.00
N LYS A 111 -17.89 2.70 -0.74
CA LYS A 111 -17.11 3.86 -0.25
C LYS A 111 -17.67 4.50 1.02
N ARG A 112 -19.00 4.44 1.24
CA ARG A 112 -19.66 5.01 2.43
C ARG A 112 -19.78 3.99 3.56
N ASP A 113 -20.20 2.77 3.24
CA ASP A 113 -20.48 1.74 4.25
C ASP A 113 -19.22 1.34 5.01
N VAL A 114 -18.08 1.27 4.32
CA VAL A 114 -16.80 0.89 4.92
C VAL A 114 -16.30 1.90 5.97
N MET A 115 -16.80 3.14 5.96
CA MET A 115 -16.41 4.16 6.94
C MET A 115 -16.72 3.75 8.39
N LYS A 116 -17.74 2.91 8.59
CA LYS A 116 -18.13 2.40 9.91
C LYS A 116 -17.16 1.35 10.46
N HIS A 117 -16.26 0.85 9.61
CA HIS A 117 -15.36 -0.27 9.92
C HIS A 117 -13.88 0.12 9.97
N VAL A 118 -13.58 1.41 9.84
CA VAL A 118 -12.25 1.99 10.08
C VAL A 118 -12.24 2.74 11.42
N ASP A 119 -11.06 2.84 12.03
CA ASP A 119 -10.92 3.40 13.37
C ASP A 119 -10.76 4.94 13.35
N VAL A 120 -10.14 5.46 12.29
CA VAL A 120 -9.87 6.89 12.14
C VAL A 120 -10.14 7.33 10.72
N LEU A 121 -10.86 8.44 10.56
CA LEU A 121 -11.09 9.09 9.28
C LEU A 121 -10.26 10.36 9.19
N THR A 122 -9.66 10.61 8.02
CA THR A 122 -9.02 11.90 7.74
C THR A 122 -10.06 13.03 7.69
N PRO A 123 -9.66 14.30 7.90
CA PRO A 123 -10.59 15.44 7.77
C PRO A 123 -11.31 15.48 6.41
N ALA A 124 -10.58 15.19 5.32
CA ALA A 124 -11.16 15.11 3.98
C ALA A 124 -12.22 14.00 3.87
N ALA A 125 -11.95 12.80 4.41
CA ALA A 125 -12.91 11.69 4.43
C ALA A 125 -14.18 12.02 5.20
N LYS A 126 -14.07 12.70 6.35
CA LYS A 126 -15.21 13.15 7.15
C LYS A 126 -16.07 14.16 6.38
N MET A 127 -15.43 15.11 5.70
CA MET A 127 -16.11 16.16 4.94
C MET A 127 -16.81 15.60 3.69
N ILE A 128 -16.16 14.69 2.97
CA ILE A 128 -16.72 14.06 1.76
C ILE A 128 -17.83 13.05 2.12
N GLY A 129 -17.75 12.41 3.30
CA GLY A 129 -18.70 11.38 3.70
C GLY A 129 -18.51 10.05 2.95
N ALA A 130 -17.30 9.80 2.44
CA ALA A 130 -16.89 8.57 1.76
C ALA A 130 -15.37 8.37 1.87
N ILE A 131 -14.90 7.12 1.82
CA ILE A 131 -13.47 6.76 1.69
C ILE A 131 -13.22 5.88 0.47
N ASN A 132 -12.05 6.04 -0.13
CA ASN A 132 -11.58 5.20 -1.23
C ASN A 132 -10.28 4.46 -0.91
N THR A 133 -9.70 4.70 0.27
CA THR A 133 -8.43 4.09 0.68
C THR A 133 -8.49 3.71 2.17
N ILE A 134 -8.05 2.49 2.48
CA ILE A 134 -7.89 1.96 3.84
C ILE A 134 -6.41 1.66 4.05
N VAL A 135 -5.83 2.22 5.12
CA VAL A 135 -4.43 2.03 5.47
C VAL A 135 -4.33 1.43 6.87
N PRO A 136 -3.71 0.25 7.05
CA PRO A 136 -3.36 -0.23 8.37
C PRO A 136 -2.22 0.60 8.95
N SER A 137 -2.33 0.94 10.22
CA SER A 137 -1.34 1.66 11.02
C SER A 137 -1.16 0.93 12.34
N SER A 138 0.00 1.09 12.97
CA SER A 138 0.25 0.59 14.32
C SER A 138 0.39 1.77 15.27
N LYS A 139 -0.48 1.85 16.27
CA LYS A 139 -0.41 2.86 17.33
C LYS A 139 -0.29 2.17 18.68
N GLY A 140 0.85 2.31 19.33
CA GLY A 140 1.12 1.63 20.61
C GLY A 140 1.10 0.10 20.51
N GLY A 141 1.48 -0.45 19.34
CA GLY A 141 1.45 -1.90 19.09
C GLY A 141 0.07 -2.47 18.73
N GLN A 142 -0.98 -1.64 18.70
CA GLN A 142 -2.31 -2.05 18.28
C GLN A 142 -2.59 -1.65 16.83
N LEU A 143 -3.21 -2.56 16.08
CA LEU A 143 -3.67 -2.30 14.71
C LEU A 143 -4.78 -1.25 14.71
N GLN A 144 -4.57 -0.20 13.94
CA GLN A 144 -5.54 0.84 13.65
C GLN A 144 -5.77 0.94 12.14
N LEU A 145 -7.01 1.06 11.71
CA LEU A 145 -7.38 1.27 10.31
C LEU A 145 -7.69 2.74 10.07
N LEU A 146 -6.95 3.35 9.15
CA LEU A 146 -7.17 4.71 8.69
C LEU A 146 -7.99 4.71 7.40
N GLY A 147 -9.10 5.43 7.37
CA GLY A 147 -9.88 5.70 6.18
C GLY A 147 -9.51 7.06 5.58
N LEU A 148 -9.10 7.06 4.31
CA LEU A 148 -8.73 8.25 3.58
C LEU A 148 -9.63 8.46 2.37
N ALA A 149 -9.85 9.73 2.06
CA ALA A 149 -10.38 10.17 0.79
C ALA A 149 -9.27 10.94 0.07
N SER A 150 -8.81 10.42 -1.06
CA SER A 150 -8.04 11.22 -2.02
C SER A 150 -9.05 12.02 -2.84
N SER A 151 -9.13 13.33 -2.61
CA SER A 151 -10.02 14.23 -3.34
C SER A 151 -9.74 14.17 -4.85
N GLY A 152 -10.57 13.45 -5.59
CA GLY A 152 -10.96 13.80 -6.95
C GLY A 152 -12.43 14.18 -6.88
N LEU A 153 -12.76 15.44 -7.16
CA LEU A 153 -14.12 16.00 -7.24
C LEU A 153 -14.99 15.36 -8.34
N THR A 154 -14.76 14.11 -8.73
CA THR A 154 -15.42 13.46 -9.88
C THR A 154 -16.66 12.64 -9.51
N GLU A 155 -17.06 12.59 -8.24
CA GLU A 155 -18.27 11.86 -7.82
C GLU A 155 -19.16 12.65 -6.83
N LEU A 156 -19.19 13.98 -6.93
CA LEU A 156 -20.38 14.70 -6.49
C LEU A 156 -21.47 14.47 -7.55
N PRO A 157 -22.68 14.03 -7.18
CA PRO A 157 -23.75 13.88 -8.14
C PRO A 157 -24.03 15.26 -8.75
N LEU A 158 -23.94 15.36 -10.08
CA LEU A 158 -24.61 16.42 -10.83
C LEU A 158 -26.10 16.28 -10.54
N ALA A 159 -26.58 17.01 -9.54
CA ALA A 159 -27.97 17.39 -9.44
C ALA A 159 -28.20 18.51 -10.48
N LEU A 160 -28.64 18.11 -11.67
CA LEU A 160 -29.46 18.90 -12.58
C LEU A 160 -30.70 18.08 -12.92
#